data_AF-X0J1E5-F1
#
_entry.id   AF-X0J1E5-F1
#
_cell.length_a   1.000
_cell.length_b   1.000
_cell.length_c   1.000
_cell.angle_alpha   90.00
_cell.angle_beta   90.00
_cell.angle_gamma   90.00
#
_symmetry.space_group_name_H-M   'P 1'
#
loop_
_entity.id
_entity.type
_entity.pdbx_description
1 polymer ?
#
loop_
_entity_poly.entity_id
_entity_poly.type
_entity_poly.pdbx_seq_one_letter_code
_entity_poly.pdbx_strand_id
1 'polypeptide(L)'
;MRHDLAYWQVHDTEDDCDLIIRSNSGHVFYCHICPSQFIRSPTITEQYFKCLELLRTGEVEIDDFYEEDAYEWLLNCFEPLIARLAPSSELQVVTQPTLAHYYFPEQTFVCHLKAVDDKLQPEQLDTKNHGWSSPIVKFDSDFLTELNQWTQSYTPSQVQVCYDRPEDSLIKPPTCINITNQDGQPLKCFFKKFGLSFGPSHAKKELLVLKKITESQIPPPPQAYICRLVGVVREGNGLLGMLLS
;
A
#
# COMPACT_ATOMS: atom_id res chain seq x y z
N MET A 1 -19.68 -2.33 2.99
CA MET A 1 -18.22 -2.42 3.05
C MET A 1 -17.65 -1.16 2.42
N ARG A 2 -16.69 -0.49 3.07
CA ARG A 2 -16.05 0.70 2.51
C ARG A 2 -14.83 0.28 1.69
N HIS A 3 -14.66 0.88 0.53
CA HIS A 3 -13.49 0.73 -0.32
C HIS A 3 -13.10 2.10 -0.85
N ASP A 4 -11.83 2.25 -1.20
CA ASP A 4 -11.27 3.51 -1.68
C ASP A 4 -10.01 3.23 -2.51
N LEU A 5 -9.64 4.20 -3.35
CA LEU A 5 -8.38 4.18 -4.07
C LEU A 5 -7.23 4.35 -3.06
N ALA A 6 -6.35 3.35 -3.00
CA ALA A 6 -5.23 3.33 -2.08
C ALA A 6 -3.91 3.75 -2.74
N TYR A 7 -3.77 3.48 -4.04
CA TYR A 7 -2.58 3.78 -4.81
C TYR A 7 -2.90 3.78 -6.31
N TRP A 8 -2.18 4.56 -7.10
CA TRP A 8 -2.20 4.51 -8.55
C TRP A 8 -0.77 4.59 -9.10
N GLN A 9 -0.59 4.08 -10.31
CA GLN A 9 0.62 4.21 -11.08
C GLN A 9 0.25 4.54 -12.52
N VAL A 10 0.90 5.58 -13.04
CA VAL A 10 0.79 6.04 -14.41
C VAL A 10 2.22 6.22 -14.95
N HIS A 11 2.37 6.12 -16.27
CA HIS A 11 3.62 6.40 -16.94
C HIS A 11 3.49 7.68 -17.76
N ASP A 12 4.58 8.43 -17.91
CA ASP A 12 4.59 9.71 -18.65
C ASP A 12 4.26 9.53 -20.14
N THR A 13 4.54 8.34 -20.69
CA THR A 13 4.42 8.06 -22.14
C THR A 13 3.49 6.90 -22.49
N GLU A 14 2.99 6.16 -21.51
CA GLU A 14 2.06 5.04 -21.76
C GLU A 14 0.69 5.41 -21.24
N ASP A 15 -0.34 5.11 -22.02
CA ASP A 15 -1.71 5.50 -21.71
C ASP A 15 -2.43 4.52 -20.79
N ASP A 16 -1.69 3.59 -20.21
CA ASP A 16 -2.21 2.62 -19.25
C ASP A 16 -2.14 3.19 -17.82
N CYS A 17 -3.07 2.75 -16.99
CA CYS A 17 -3.16 3.15 -15.60
C CYS A 17 -3.40 1.92 -14.73
N ASP A 18 -2.55 1.74 -13.72
CA ASP A 18 -2.73 0.71 -12.70
C ASP A 18 -3.22 1.36 -11.40
N LEU A 19 -4.26 0.76 -10.81
CA LEU A 19 -4.88 1.21 -9.58
C LEU A 19 -4.87 0.07 -8.55
N ILE A 20 -4.73 0.42 -7.29
CA ILE A 20 -4.98 -0.47 -6.16
C ILE A 20 -6.15 0.09 -5.38
N ILE A 21 -7.28 -0.62 -5.43
CA ILE A 21 -8.44 -0.33 -4.60
C ILE A 21 -8.41 -1.28 -3.41
N ARG A 22 -8.59 -0.74 -2.21
CA ARG A 22 -8.59 -1.51 -0.96
C ARG A 22 -9.90 -1.34 -0.23
N SER A 23 -10.32 -2.40 0.46
CA SER A 23 -11.49 -2.35 1.34
C SER A 23 -11.12 -2.45 2.80
N ASN A 24 -12.01 -1.96 3.67
CA ASN A 24 -11.87 -2.08 5.11
C ASN A 24 -12.11 -3.48 5.68
N SER A 25 -12.39 -4.44 4.81
CA SER A 25 -12.47 -5.87 5.13
C SER A 25 -11.21 -6.64 4.72
N GLY A 26 -10.19 -5.95 4.18
CA GLY A 26 -8.91 -6.56 3.77
C GLY A 26 -8.86 -7.09 2.34
N HIS A 27 -9.94 -6.94 1.55
CA HIS A 27 -9.90 -7.26 0.11
C HIS A 27 -9.11 -6.21 -0.65
N VAL A 28 -8.33 -6.67 -1.64
CA VAL A 28 -7.54 -5.82 -2.52
C VAL A 28 -7.85 -6.12 -3.98
N PHE A 29 -8.13 -5.07 -4.75
CA PHE A 29 -8.40 -5.13 -6.18
C PHE A 29 -7.26 -4.44 -6.91
N TYR A 30 -6.53 -5.21 -7.70
CA TYR A 30 -5.49 -4.71 -8.59
C TYR A 30 -6.13 -4.47 -9.94
N CYS A 31 -6.40 -3.21 -10.25
CA CYS A 31 -7.17 -2.79 -11.39
C CYS A 31 -6.24 -2.23 -12.47
N HIS A 32 -6.41 -2.70 -13.70
CA HIS A 32 -5.66 -2.21 -14.85
C HIS A 32 -6.63 -1.56 -15.85
N ILE A 33 -6.28 -0.38 -16.33
CA ILE A 33 -7.04 0.33 -17.38
C ILE A 33 -6.11 0.50 -18.58
N CYS A 34 -6.55 0.02 -19.73
CA CYS A 34 -5.85 0.16 -21.01
C CYS A 34 -6.85 0.64 -22.06
N PRO A 35 -6.70 1.86 -22.62
CA PRO A 35 -7.62 2.41 -23.63
C PRO A 35 -7.79 1.56 -24.88
N SER A 36 -6.84 0.67 -25.17
CA SER A 36 -6.98 -0.31 -26.27
C SER A 36 -8.19 -1.23 -26.11
N GLN A 37 -8.71 -1.37 -24.88
CA GLN A 37 -9.89 -2.15 -24.53
C GLN A 37 -11.21 -1.36 -24.65
N PHE A 38 -11.16 -0.10 -25.09
CA PHE A 38 -12.33 0.75 -25.25
C PHE A 38 -12.82 0.72 -26.70
N ILE A 39 -13.79 -0.15 -26.97
CA ILE A 39 -14.34 -0.39 -28.30
C ILE A 39 -15.51 0.57 -28.53
N ARG A 40 -15.38 1.46 -29.52
CA ARG A 40 -16.42 2.44 -29.90
C ARG A 40 -16.97 3.23 -28.69
N SER A 41 -16.07 3.65 -27.81
CA SER A 41 -16.43 4.32 -26.55
C SER A 41 -15.77 5.70 -26.41
N PRO A 42 -16.04 6.65 -27.32
CA PRO A 42 -15.37 7.95 -27.33
C PRO A 42 -15.57 8.77 -26.04
N THR A 43 -16.75 8.69 -25.43
CA THR A 43 -17.07 9.46 -24.22
C THR A 43 -16.26 8.94 -23.03
N ILE A 44 -16.18 7.61 -22.88
CA ILE A 44 -15.36 6.98 -21.83
C ILE A 44 -13.88 7.24 -22.07
N THR A 45 -13.43 7.16 -23.32
CA THR A 45 -12.03 7.43 -23.68
C THR A 45 -11.64 8.86 -23.33
N GLU A 46 -12.47 9.85 -23.65
CA GLU A 46 -12.20 11.26 -23.31
C GLU A 46 -12.12 11.46 -21.78
N GLN A 47 -13.09 10.93 -21.05
CA GLN A 47 -13.14 11.03 -19.59
C GLN A 47 -11.92 10.38 -18.93
N TYR A 48 -11.50 9.21 -19.44
CA TYR A 48 -10.29 8.53 -18.99
C TYR A 48 -9.04 9.38 -19.19
N PHE A 49 -8.87 10.00 -20.36
CA PHE A 49 -7.69 10.82 -20.63
C PHE A 49 -7.61 12.06 -19.75
N LYS A 50 -8.75 12.67 -19.40
CA LYS A 50 -8.80 13.75 -18.39
C LYS A 50 -8.32 13.27 -17.03
N CYS A 51 -8.77 12.10 -16.59
CA CYS A 51 -8.29 11.49 -15.35
C CYS A 51 -6.79 11.22 -15.42
N LEU A 52 -6.31 10.62 -16.52
CA LEU A 52 -4.91 10.27 -16.70
C LEU A 52 -3.98 11.50 -16.68
N GLU A 53 -4.42 12.62 -17.26
CA GLU A 53 -3.67 13.87 -17.26
C GLU A 53 -3.50 14.43 -15.84
N LEU A 54 -4.56 14.47 -15.04
CA LEU A 54 -4.49 14.86 -13.63
C LEU A 54 -3.54 13.94 -12.84
N LEU A 55 -3.66 12.63 -13.01
CA LEU A 55 -2.81 11.67 -12.29
C LEU A 55 -1.33 11.80 -12.65
N ARG A 56 -1.00 12.16 -13.89
CA ARG A 56 0.38 12.36 -14.37
C ARG A 56 0.98 13.68 -13.89
N THR A 57 0.23 14.75 -14.02
CA THR A 57 0.70 16.11 -13.67
C THR A 57 0.74 16.31 -12.15
N GLY A 58 -0.14 15.62 -11.41
CA GLY A 58 -0.37 15.89 -10.00
C GLY A 58 -1.01 17.26 -9.75
N GLU A 59 -1.61 17.86 -10.79
CA GLU A 59 -2.42 19.07 -10.67
C GLU A 59 -3.75 18.75 -10.01
N VAL A 60 -4.30 19.72 -9.29
CA VAL A 60 -5.57 19.57 -8.55
C VAL A 60 -6.78 19.78 -9.47
N GLU A 61 -6.59 20.46 -10.61
CA GLU A 61 -7.66 20.84 -11.52
C GLU A 61 -7.11 21.09 -12.94
N ILE A 62 -7.82 20.60 -13.97
CA ILE A 62 -7.58 20.89 -15.38
C ILE A 62 -8.94 21.13 -16.05
N ASP A 63 -9.15 22.29 -16.68
CA ASP A 63 -10.39 22.62 -17.42
C ASP A 63 -11.70 22.34 -16.63
N ASP A 64 -11.79 22.87 -15.40
CA ASP A 64 -12.91 22.64 -14.46
C ASP A 64 -13.15 21.17 -14.07
N PHE A 65 -12.16 20.29 -14.29
CA PHE A 65 -12.17 18.88 -13.87
C PHE A 65 -11.17 18.68 -12.73
N TYR A 66 -11.66 18.25 -11.57
CA TYR A 66 -10.86 18.18 -10.34
C TYR A 66 -10.28 16.79 -10.10
N GLU A 67 -9.19 16.74 -9.33
CA GLU A 67 -8.56 15.50 -8.87
C GLU A 67 -9.58 14.57 -8.17
N GLU A 68 -10.50 15.14 -7.37
CA GLU A 68 -11.56 14.37 -6.73
C GLU A 68 -12.53 13.73 -7.73
N ASP A 69 -12.87 14.44 -8.82
CA ASP A 69 -13.75 13.91 -9.88
C ASP A 69 -13.06 12.74 -10.61
N ALA A 70 -11.75 12.85 -10.82
CA ALA A 70 -10.96 11.76 -11.40
C ALA A 70 -10.96 10.53 -10.49
N TYR A 71 -10.70 10.71 -9.20
CA TYR A 71 -10.73 9.61 -8.23
C TYR A 71 -12.09 8.97 -8.11
N GLU A 72 -13.16 9.76 -8.05
CA GLU A 72 -14.53 9.26 -8.01
C GLU A 72 -14.85 8.47 -9.27
N TRP A 73 -14.51 8.99 -10.46
CA TRP A 73 -14.75 8.29 -11.72
C TRP A 73 -13.99 6.97 -11.81
N LEU A 74 -12.71 6.95 -11.45
CA LEU A 74 -11.87 5.74 -11.47
C LEU A 74 -12.39 4.67 -10.51
N LEU A 75 -12.83 5.07 -9.31
CA LEU A 75 -13.43 4.17 -8.33
C LEU A 75 -14.76 3.59 -8.85
N ASN A 76 -15.63 4.46 -9.36
CA ASN A 76 -16.97 4.10 -9.85
C ASN A 76 -16.92 3.16 -11.07
N CYS A 77 -15.85 3.24 -11.88
CA CYS A 77 -15.62 2.28 -12.97
C CYS A 77 -15.60 0.82 -12.51
N PHE A 78 -15.14 0.55 -11.28
CA PHE A 78 -14.99 -0.80 -10.74
C PHE A 78 -16.02 -1.15 -9.66
N GLU A 79 -16.80 -0.20 -9.16
CA GLU A 79 -17.76 -0.41 -8.07
C GLU A 79 -18.72 -1.60 -8.32
N PRO A 80 -19.34 -1.77 -9.51
CA PRO A 80 -20.23 -2.91 -9.75
C PRO A 80 -19.52 -4.26 -9.65
N LEU A 81 -18.24 -4.32 -10.05
CA LEU A 81 -17.42 -5.52 -9.95
C LEU A 81 -17.04 -5.79 -8.49
N ILE A 82 -16.61 -4.78 -7.76
CA ILE A 82 -16.25 -4.87 -6.34
C ILE A 82 -17.44 -5.38 -5.51
N ALA A 83 -18.63 -4.79 -5.71
CA ALA A 83 -19.84 -5.18 -5.01
C ALA A 83 -20.22 -6.65 -5.26
N ARG A 84 -19.93 -7.18 -6.45
CA ARG A 84 -20.16 -8.58 -6.81
C ARG A 84 -19.12 -9.52 -6.23
N LEU A 85 -17.85 -9.13 -6.22
CA LEU A 85 -16.73 -9.97 -5.78
C LEU A 85 -16.58 -10.04 -4.26
N ALA A 86 -17.00 -8.99 -3.55
CA ALA A 86 -16.92 -8.89 -2.10
C ALA A 86 -18.23 -8.30 -1.55
N PRO A 87 -19.32 -9.08 -1.51
CA PRO A 87 -20.61 -8.61 -1.04
C PRO A 87 -20.57 -8.28 0.46
N SER A 88 -21.20 -7.18 0.86
CA SER A 88 -21.12 -6.64 2.23
C SER A 88 -21.65 -7.59 3.32
N SER A 89 -22.50 -8.56 2.97
CA SER A 89 -23.10 -9.53 3.90
C SER A 89 -22.14 -10.58 4.43
N GLU A 90 -20.99 -10.80 3.78
CA GLU A 90 -20.05 -11.88 4.10
C GLU A 90 -18.80 -11.38 4.85
N LEU A 91 -18.71 -10.07 5.10
CA LEU A 91 -17.45 -9.42 5.44
C LEU A 91 -17.38 -9.03 6.91
N GLN A 92 -16.50 -9.69 7.65
CA GLN A 92 -16.11 -9.26 8.99
C GLN A 92 -15.06 -8.15 8.87
N VAL A 93 -15.35 -6.99 9.47
CA VAL A 93 -14.37 -5.91 9.60
C VAL A 93 -13.26 -6.39 10.53
N VAL A 94 -12.00 -6.25 10.10
CA VAL A 94 -10.84 -6.61 10.92
C VAL A 94 -10.71 -5.59 12.05
N THR A 95 -11.07 -5.98 13.27
CA THR A 95 -11.12 -5.09 14.44
C THR A 95 -9.74 -4.76 15.02
N GLN A 96 -8.75 -5.62 14.78
CA GLN A 96 -7.36 -5.42 15.19
C GLN A 96 -6.43 -5.71 14.00
N PRO A 97 -6.41 -4.82 12.99
CA PRO A 97 -5.59 -5.03 11.80
C PRO A 97 -4.11 -5.07 12.18
N THR A 98 -3.35 -5.88 11.47
CA THR A 98 -1.89 -5.97 11.60
C THR A 98 -1.23 -5.68 10.26
N LEU A 99 0.09 -5.50 10.25
CA LEU A 99 0.80 -5.37 8.98
C LEU A 99 0.63 -6.62 8.09
N ALA A 100 0.40 -7.80 8.68
CA ALA A 100 0.07 -8.99 7.91
C ALA A 100 -1.21 -8.82 7.10
N HIS A 101 -2.29 -8.36 7.73
CA HIS A 101 -3.56 -8.08 7.04
C HIS A 101 -3.42 -7.03 5.93
N TYR A 102 -2.54 -6.04 6.10
CA TYR A 102 -2.35 -4.99 5.11
C TYR A 102 -1.47 -5.43 3.92
N TYR A 103 -0.35 -6.10 4.17
CA TYR A 103 0.65 -6.41 3.14
C TYR A 103 0.51 -7.81 2.54
N PHE A 104 -0.18 -8.72 3.21
CA PHE A 104 -0.47 -10.08 2.76
C PHE A 104 -1.97 -10.35 2.81
N PRO A 105 -2.77 -9.59 2.02
CA PRO A 105 -4.21 -9.76 2.00
C PRO A 105 -4.59 -11.17 1.55
N GLU A 106 -5.50 -11.81 2.29
CA GLU A 106 -5.98 -13.16 1.97
C GLU A 106 -6.77 -13.19 0.65
N GLN A 107 -7.49 -12.10 0.35
CA GLN A 107 -8.35 -12.00 -0.82
C GLN A 107 -7.88 -10.88 -1.75
N THR A 108 -7.40 -11.30 -2.91
CA THR A 108 -6.94 -10.43 -3.98
C THR A 108 -7.64 -10.76 -5.30
N PHE A 109 -7.97 -9.71 -6.05
CA PHE A 109 -8.56 -9.82 -7.37
C PHE A 109 -7.72 -9.02 -8.37
N VAL A 110 -7.52 -9.59 -9.54
CA VAL A 110 -6.95 -8.87 -10.69
C VAL A 110 -8.10 -8.50 -11.59
N CYS A 111 -8.23 -7.22 -11.88
CA CYS A 111 -9.36 -6.64 -12.60
C CYS A 111 -8.84 -5.81 -13.77
N HIS A 112 -9.63 -5.73 -14.83
CA HIS A 112 -9.39 -4.77 -15.89
C HIS A 112 -10.67 -4.03 -16.27
N LEU A 113 -10.52 -2.87 -16.88
CA LEU A 113 -11.65 -2.09 -17.39
C LEU A 113 -11.76 -2.27 -18.91
N LYS A 114 -12.92 -2.77 -19.35
CA LYS A 114 -13.34 -2.69 -20.75
C LYS A 114 -14.40 -1.62 -20.93
N ALA A 115 -14.54 -1.12 -22.14
CA ALA A 115 -15.70 -0.34 -22.54
C ALA A 115 -16.16 -0.77 -23.93
N VAL A 116 -17.47 -0.96 -24.11
CA VAL A 116 -18.06 -1.30 -25.40
C VAL A 116 -19.29 -0.44 -25.61
N ASP A 117 -19.33 0.29 -26.72
CA ASP A 117 -20.45 1.18 -27.07
C ASP A 117 -20.77 2.20 -25.97
N ASP A 118 -19.73 2.86 -25.45
CA ASP A 118 -19.79 3.85 -24.36
C ASP A 118 -20.38 3.28 -23.05
N LYS A 119 -20.21 1.97 -22.81
CA LYS A 119 -20.60 1.33 -21.55
C LYS A 119 -19.41 0.65 -20.89
N LEU A 120 -19.14 1.03 -19.65
CA LEU A 120 -18.12 0.43 -18.79
C LEU A 120 -18.47 -1.03 -18.47
N GLN A 121 -17.47 -1.90 -18.59
CA GLN A 121 -17.55 -3.34 -18.34
C GLN A 121 -16.30 -3.78 -17.57
N PRO A 122 -16.24 -3.52 -16.25
CA PRO A 122 -15.16 -4.04 -15.43
C PRO A 122 -15.25 -5.57 -15.33
N GLU A 123 -14.14 -6.27 -15.53
CA GLU A 123 -14.09 -7.73 -15.43
C GLU A 123 -12.95 -8.18 -14.50
N GLN A 124 -13.15 -9.33 -13.86
CA GLN A 124 -12.09 -10.04 -13.15
C GLN A 124 -11.34 -10.93 -14.13
N LEU A 125 -10.02 -10.95 -14.03
CA LEU A 125 -9.15 -11.90 -14.72
C LEU A 125 -8.92 -13.14 -13.85
N ASP A 126 -8.88 -14.32 -14.48
CA ASP A 126 -8.54 -15.58 -13.81
C ASP A 126 -7.02 -15.71 -13.63
N THR A 127 -6.46 -14.82 -12.80
CA THR A 127 -5.06 -14.79 -12.44
C THR A 127 -4.88 -14.19 -11.05
N LYS A 128 -3.81 -14.59 -10.38
CA LYS A 128 -3.31 -13.95 -9.15
C LYS A 128 -2.09 -13.08 -9.39
N ASN A 129 -1.53 -13.13 -10.60
CA ASN A 129 -0.42 -12.27 -10.99
C ASN A 129 -0.96 -10.88 -11.33
N HIS A 130 -0.75 -9.94 -10.42
CA HIS A 130 -1.16 -8.54 -10.55
C HIS A 130 -0.06 -7.62 -11.07
N GLY A 131 1.14 -8.13 -11.39
CA GLY A 131 2.27 -7.31 -11.85
C GLY A 131 2.98 -6.50 -10.76
N TRP A 132 2.29 -6.12 -9.68
CA TRP A 132 2.92 -5.44 -8.54
C TRP A 132 4.02 -6.28 -7.86
N SER A 133 5.12 -5.61 -7.52
CA SER A 133 6.24 -6.23 -6.81
C SER A 133 5.87 -6.63 -5.39
N SER A 134 6.51 -7.70 -4.89
CA SER A 134 6.41 -8.11 -3.49
C SER A 134 6.77 -6.95 -2.56
N PRO A 135 6.04 -6.74 -1.45
CA PRO A 135 6.37 -5.70 -0.48
C PRO A 135 7.65 -6.03 0.33
N ILE A 136 8.22 -7.23 0.16
CA ILE A 136 9.39 -7.72 0.87
C ILE A 136 10.67 -7.49 0.07
N VAL A 137 11.65 -6.85 0.70
CA VAL A 137 13.02 -6.72 0.19
C VAL A 137 13.86 -7.88 0.71
N LYS A 138 14.41 -8.70 -0.19
CA LYS A 138 15.25 -9.85 0.19
C LYS A 138 16.66 -9.41 0.54
N PHE A 139 17.21 -9.99 1.61
CA PHE A 139 18.58 -9.78 2.04
C PHE A 139 19.32 -11.13 2.12
N ASP A 140 20.65 -11.07 2.02
CA ASP A 140 21.50 -12.23 2.28
C ASP A 140 21.48 -12.62 3.77
N SER A 141 21.77 -13.89 4.04
CA SER A 141 21.76 -14.46 5.40
C SER A 141 22.75 -13.78 6.34
N ASP A 142 23.88 -13.33 5.81
CA ASP A 142 24.97 -12.77 6.61
C ASP A 142 24.55 -11.41 7.17
N PHE A 143 23.97 -10.56 6.32
CA PHE A 143 23.39 -9.29 6.76
C PHE A 143 22.26 -9.47 7.77
N LEU A 144 21.36 -10.44 7.54
CA LEU A 144 20.27 -10.71 8.49
C LEU A 144 20.79 -11.21 9.85
N THR A 145 21.90 -11.95 9.84
CA THR A 145 22.57 -12.40 11.06
C THR A 145 23.19 -11.22 11.81
N GLU A 146 23.87 -10.30 11.09
CA GLU A 146 24.39 -9.06 11.67
C GLU A 146 23.24 -8.21 12.26
N LEU A 147 22.14 -8.07 11.52
CA LEU A 147 20.97 -7.29 11.93
C LEU A 147 20.42 -7.78 13.28
N ASN A 148 20.29 -9.09 13.45
CA ASN A 148 19.80 -9.70 14.70
C ASN A 148 20.70 -9.42 15.93
N GLN A 149 21.95 -8.98 15.74
CA GLN A 149 22.86 -8.69 16.86
C GLN A 149 22.58 -7.35 17.54
N TRP A 150 21.93 -6.41 16.86
CA TRP A 150 21.77 -5.03 17.35
C TRP A 150 20.35 -4.46 17.21
N THR A 151 19.42 -5.19 16.59
CA THR A 151 18.01 -4.80 16.52
C THR A 151 17.07 -5.97 16.77
N GLN A 152 15.86 -5.66 17.22
CA GLN A 152 14.76 -6.61 17.33
C GLN A 152 14.10 -6.82 15.97
N SER A 153 13.65 -8.06 15.73
CA SER A 153 12.80 -8.41 14.59
C SER A 153 11.37 -8.69 15.06
N TYR A 154 10.41 -8.24 14.27
CA TYR A 154 8.97 -8.47 14.44
C TYR A 154 8.40 -9.10 13.18
N THR A 155 7.48 -10.05 13.32
CA THR A 155 6.70 -10.54 12.18
C THR A 155 5.59 -9.53 11.84
N PRO A 156 5.10 -9.47 10.59
CA PRO A 156 3.99 -8.59 10.22
C PRO A 156 2.74 -8.78 11.10
N SER A 157 2.50 -10.00 11.59
CA SER A 157 1.36 -10.32 12.46
C SER A 157 1.52 -9.80 13.89
N GLN A 158 2.75 -9.52 14.35
CA GLN A 158 3.02 -8.95 15.67
C GLN A 158 2.87 -7.43 15.72
N VAL A 159 2.72 -6.79 14.56
CA VAL A 159 2.66 -5.33 14.44
C VAL A 159 1.23 -4.91 14.17
N GLN A 160 0.55 -4.43 15.20
CA GLN A 160 -0.82 -3.94 15.10
C GLN A 160 -0.86 -2.56 14.46
N VAL A 161 -1.75 -2.35 13.50
CA VAL A 161 -1.93 -1.05 12.86
C VAL A 161 -2.92 -0.21 13.66
N CYS A 162 -2.60 1.07 13.82
CA CYS A 162 -3.48 2.05 14.43
C CYS A 162 -4.02 2.98 13.34
N TYR A 163 -5.34 2.98 13.15
CA TYR A 163 -6.03 3.96 12.33
C TYR A 163 -6.81 4.89 13.24
N ASP A 164 -6.79 6.19 12.94
CA ASP A 164 -7.59 7.18 13.68
C ASP A 164 -9.09 6.94 13.50
N ARG A 165 -9.46 6.43 12.32
CA ARG A 165 -10.81 6.13 11.89
C ARG A 165 -10.94 4.64 11.55
N PRO A 166 -11.77 3.86 12.27
CA PRO A 166 -11.99 2.44 11.98
C PRO A 166 -12.43 2.17 10.54
N GLU A 167 -13.16 3.10 9.93
CA GLU A 167 -13.64 3.01 8.56
C GLU A 167 -12.53 3.09 7.51
N ASP A 168 -11.37 3.66 7.84
CA ASP A 168 -10.18 3.74 6.97
C ASP A 168 -9.25 2.53 7.14
N SER A 169 -9.60 1.61 8.05
CA SER A 169 -8.82 0.42 8.36
C SER A 169 -8.49 -0.37 7.10
N LEU A 170 -7.23 -0.78 6.94
CA LEU A 170 -6.71 -1.54 5.80
C LEU A 170 -6.80 -0.89 4.41
N ILE A 171 -7.43 0.29 4.32
CA ILE A 171 -7.51 1.09 3.10
C ILE A 171 -6.26 1.94 2.95
N LYS A 172 -5.98 2.79 3.95
CA LYS A 172 -4.84 3.72 3.91
C LYS A 172 -3.55 3.03 4.34
N PRO A 173 -2.38 3.44 3.84
CA PRO A 173 -1.10 2.88 4.26
C PRO A 173 -0.86 3.00 5.77
N PRO A 174 -0.41 1.91 6.44
CA PRO A 174 -0.15 1.93 7.87
C PRO A 174 1.09 2.78 8.16
N THR A 175 0.95 3.81 8.99
CA THR A 175 2.05 4.65 9.46
C THR A 175 2.23 4.56 10.96
N CYS A 176 1.14 4.62 11.72
CA CYS A 176 1.14 4.43 13.16
C CYS A 176 0.87 2.97 13.52
N ILE A 177 1.71 2.39 14.38
CA ILE A 177 1.60 1.00 14.78
C ILE A 177 1.79 0.83 16.30
N ASN A 178 1.29 -0.28 16.83
CA ASN A 178 1.57 -0.75 18.18
C ASN A 178 2.29 -2.09 18.10
N ILE A 179 3.35 -2.25 18.89
CA ILE A 179 4.01 -3.53 19.14
C ILE A 179 4.01 -3.83 20.63
N THR A 180 4.22 -5.09 20.96
CA THR A 180 4.59 -5.49 22.32
C THR A 180 6.10 -5.44 22.44
N ASN A 181 6.62 -4.64 23.38
CA ASN A 181 8.06 -4.57 23.64
C ASN A 181 8.55 -5.84 24.38
N GLN A 182 9.85 -5.93 24.67
CA GLN A 182 10.45 -7.08 25.35
C GLN A 182 9.89 -7.30 26.77
N ASP A 183 9.43 -6.24 27.43
CA ASP A 183 8.82 -6.29 28.77
C ASP A 183 7.32 -6.63 28.73
N GLY A 184 6.76 -6.95 27.57
CA GLY A 184 5.34 -7.26 27.41
C GLY A 184 4.43 -6.03 27.38
N GLN A 185 4.98 -4.82 27.35
CA GLN A 185 4.23 -3.57 27.35
C GLN A 185 3.93 -3.07 25.93
N PRO A 186 2.77 -2.44 25.70
CA PRO A 186 2.45 -1.85 24.42
C PRO A 186 3.34 -0.63 24.17
N LEU A 187 3.94 -0.58 22.99
CA LEU A 187 4.76 0.54 22.52
C LEU A 187 4.19 1.04 21.19
N LYS A 188 3.85 2.34 21.15
CA LYS A 188 3.44 3.03 19.93
C LYS A 188 4.68 3.42 19.15
N CYS A 189 4.72 3.08 17.86
CA CYS A 189 5.82 3.41 16.96
C CYS A 189 5.28 3.86 15.60
N PHE A 190 6.20 4.30 14.75
CA PHE A 190 5.93 4.62 13.35
C PHE A 190 6.56 3.57 12.44
N PHE A 191 5.77 3.03 11.53
CA PHE A 191 6.22 2.10 10.50
C PHE A 191 6.68 2.87 9.26
N LYS A 192 7.89 2.57 8.80
CA LYS A 192 8.40 3.03 7.51
C LYS A 192 8.73 1.83 6.63
N LYS A 193 7.99 1.69 5.52
CA LYS A 193 8.23 0.66 4.50
C LYS A 193 9.57 0.90 3.79
N PHE A 194 10.28 -0.17 3.42
CA PHE A 194 11.42 -0.05 2.52
C PHE A 194 10.97 0.28 1.09
N GLY A 195 11.72 1.17 0.42
CA GLY A 195 11.52 1.45 -1.00
C GLY A 195 11.89 0.24 -1.85
N LEU A 196 10.97 -0.22 -2.69
CA LEU A 196 11.18 -1.41 -3.52
C LEU A 196 12.09 -1.12 -4.73
N SER A 197 12.01 0.10 -5.26
CA SER A 197 12.67 0.51 -6.52
C SER A 197 14.20 0.57 -6.44
N PHE A 198 14.77 0.64 -5.24
CA PHE A 198 16.22 0.77 -5.02
C PHE A 198 16.87 -0.51 -4.50
N GLY A 199 16.09 -1.58 -4.32
CA GLY A 199 16.56 -2.87 -3.83
C GLY A 199 17.16 -2.83 -2.41
N PRO A 200 17.86 -3.91 -2.00
CA PRO A 200 18.36 -4.07 -0.63
C PRO A 200 19.49 -3.10 -0.28
N SER A 201 20.21 -2.55 -1.25
CA SER A 201 21.36 -1.66 -0.99
C SER A 201 20.95 -0.36 -0.30
N HIS A 202 19.81 0.22 -0.70
CA HIS A 202 19.30 1.45 -0.09
C HIS A 202 18.81 1.21 1.33
N ALA A 203 17.98 0.17 1.51
CA ALA A 203 17.50 -0.25 2.82
C ALA A 203 18.64 -0.60 3.79
N LYS A 204 19.70 -1.28 3.29
CA LYS A 204 20.93 -1.55 4.07
C LYS A 204 21.62 -0.27 4.51
N LYS A 205 21.79 0.70 3.59
CA LYS A 205 22.42 1.98 3.91
C LYS A 205 21.64 2.73 4.99
N GLU A 206 20.32 2.75 4.88
CA GLU A 206 19.45 3.39 5.87
C GLU A 206 19.55 2.72 7.25
N LEU A 207 19.48 1.39 7.30
CA LEU A 207 19.65 0.63 8.55
C LEU A 207 21.02 0.88 9.20
N LEU A 208 22.10 0.94 8.41
CA LEU A 208 23.45 1.23 8.93
C LEU A 208 23.58 2.65 9.48
N VAL A 209 22.85 3.63 8.95
CA VAL A 209 22.79 4.98 9.53
C VAL A 209 22.06 4.94 10.87
N LEU A 210 20.92 4.26 10.95
CA LEU A 210 20.16 4.10 12.20
C LEU A 210 20.95 3.34 13.26
N LYS A 211 21.73 2.32 12.88
CA LYS A 211 22.67 1.62 13.77
C LYS A 211 23.65 2.59 14.43
N LYS A 212 24.30 3.45 13.64
CA LYS A 212 25.24 4.46 14.16
C LYS A 212 24.58 5.44 15.12
N ILE A 213 23.33 5.83 14.86
CA ILE A 213 22.56 6.69 15.77
C ILE A 213 22.32 5.96 17.10
N THR A 214 21.88 4.71 17.06
CA THR A 214 21.67 3.89 18.27
C THR A 214 22.97 3.72 19.07
N GLU A 215 24.08 3.43 18.39
CA GLU A 215 25.40 3.25 19.02
C GLU A 215 26.00 4.54 19.57
N SER A 216 25.63 5.71 19.03
CA SER A 216 26.13 7.00 19.50
C SER A 216 25.58 7.44 20.86
N GLN A 217 24.61 6.69 21.42
CA GLN A 217 24.02 6.93 22.75
C GLN A 217 23.56 8.37 22.97
N ILE A 218 23.06 9.02 21.91
CA ILE A 218 22.53 10.39 22.02
C ILE A 218 21.37 10.36 23.03
N PRO A 219 21.32 11.29 24.00
CA PRO A 219 20.30 11.28 25.04
C PRO A 219 18.87 11.33 24.46
N PRO A 220 17.89 10.68 25.11
CA PRO A 220 16.50 10.74 24.67
C PRO A 220 15.92 12.16 24.81
N PRO A 221 14.69 12.41 24.32
CA PRO A 221 13.95 13.61 24.67
C PRO A 221 13.86 13.81 26.20
N PRO A 222 13.89 15.06 26.68
CA PRO A 222 13.85 16.32 25.91
C PRO A 222 15.21 16.81 25.38
N GLN A 223 16.32 16.13 25.67
CA GLN A 223 17.66 16.62 25.30
C GLN A 223 17.94 16.52 23.79
N ALA A 224 17.44 15.47 23.13
CA ALA A 224 17.50 15.35 21.68
C ALA A 224 16.32 14.57 21.10
N TYR A 225 15.65 15.17 20.13
CA TYR A 225 14.55 14.58 19.37
C TYR A 225 15.10 13.96 18.09
N ILE A 226 15.55 12.72 18.19
CA ILE A 226 16.10 11.94 17.09
C ILE A 226 15.28 10.68 16.93
N CYS A 227 14.80 10.42 15.70
CA CYS A 227 14.14 9.17 15.37
C CYS A 227 15.10 8.00 15.59
N ARG A 228 14.68 7.04 16.40
CA ARG A 228 15.48 5.85 16.73
C ARG A 228 14.83 4.60 16.17
N LEU A 229 15.65 3.65 15.77
CA LEU A 229 15.17 2.33 15.38
C LEU A 229 14.72 1.56 16.61
N VAL A 230 13.47 1.16 16.62
CA VAL A 230 12.90 0.25 17.62
C VAL A 230 13.07 -1.21 17.18
N GLY A 231 12.93 -1.46 15.88
CA GLY A 231 13.03 -2.79 15.31
C GLY A 231 12.83 -2.81 13.81
N VAL A 232 12.90 -4.01 13.23
CA VAL A 232 12.58 -4.27 11.83
C VAL A 232 11.40 -5.22 11.71
N VAL A 233 10.62 -5.06 10.65
CA VAL A 233 9.53 -5.99 10.32
C VAL A 233 10.04 -6.96 9.26
N ARG A 234 10.00 -8.25 9.57
CA ARG A 234 10.67 -9.32 8.82
C ARG A 234 9.73 -10.49 8.56
N GLU A 235 9.84 -11.07 7.37
CA GLU A 235 9.21 -12.34 7.01
C GLU A 235 10.20 -13.23 6.26
N GLY A 236 10.50 -14.40 6.83
CA GLY A 236 11.53 -15.31 6.29
C GLY A 236 12.89 -14.62 6.16
N ASN A 237 13.45 -14.58 4.95
CA ASN A 237 14.73 -13.92 4.63
C ASN A 237 14.56 -12.52 4.00
N GLY A 238 13.41 -11.89 4.20
CA GLY A 238 13.19 -10.55 3.69
C GLY A 238 12.62 -9.60 4.73
N LEU A 239 12.84 -8.31 4.50
CA LEU A 239 12.38 -7.24 5.35
C LEU A 239 11.28 -6.44 4.65
N LEU A 240 10.26 -6.09 5.41
CA LEU A 240 9.13 -5.28 4.98
C LEU A 240 9.39 -3.78 5.22
N GLY A 241 9.99 -3.47 6.37
CA GLY A 241 10.23 -2.09 6.79
C GLY A 241 10.86 -2.01 8.18
N MET A 242 10.88 -0.80 8.72
CA MET A 242 11.45 -0.46 10.01
C MET A 242 10.41 0.18 10.93
N LEU A 243 10.63 0.03 12.24
CA LEU A 243 9.84 0.63 13.31
C LEU A 243 10.65 1.73 13.97
N LEU A 244 10.09 2.92 14.06
CA LEU A 244 10.75 4.14 14.53
C LEU A 244 10.01 4.75 15.72
N SER A 245 10.77 5.32 16.66
CA SER A 245 10.27 6.11 17.79
C SER A 245 10.85 7.51 17.78
#